data_AF-A0A524E404-F1
#
_entry.id   AF-A0A524E404-F1
#
_cell.length_a   1.000
_cell.length_b   1.000
_cell.length_c   1.000
_cell.angle_alpha   90.00
_cell.angle_beta   90.00
_cell.angle_gamma   90.00
#
_symmetry.space_group_name_H-M   'P 1'
#
loop_
_entity.id
_entity.type
_entity.pdbx_description
1 polymer ?
#
loop_
_entity_poly.entity_id
_entity_poly.type
_entity_poly.pdbx_seq_one_letter_code
_entity_poly.pdbx_strand_id
1 'polypeptide(L)'
;MVFKNIQRIKNALPEVIHVAMFYDNGTIFQTTFEQTINIPKLGENLAELLNHVRRIYEVSNLKLEVYKKLIVETDDISVIVLKLGEESNLALFFRKEEDQELKLQSIKRYITRIEELIDMDKSELKLQELIIKEEELKYLQTLLKHKEQEIQDLEKELEENKIDLNQQEIDKISQNIEVIEGECAKLKEQIEFKENEIARIQEEIEKERKKE
;
A
#
# COMPACT_ATOMS: atom_id res chain seq x y z
N MET A 1 9.90 -6.84 -6.74
CA MET A 1 8.51 -7.23 -7.07
C MET A 1 7.86 -6.33 -8.13
N VAL A 2 8.23 -5.05 -8.23
CA VAL A 2 7.65 -4.05 -9.17
C VAL A 2 7.88 -4.33 -10.68
N PHE A 3 8.97 -5.03 -11.05
CA PHE A 3 9.29 -5.37 -12.46
C PHE A 3 8.30 -6.34 -13.14
N LYS A 4 7.57 -7.16 -12.37
CA LYS A 4 6.61 -8.11 -12.95
C LYS A 4 5.41 -7.40 -13.58
N ASN A 5 5.09 -6.19 -13.14
CA ASN A 5 3.85 -5.51 -13.50
C ASN A 5 3.90 -4.90 -14.90
N ILE A 6 5.01 -4.23 -15.25
CA ILE A 6 5.21 -3.72 -16.60
C ILE A 6 5.27 -4.84 -17.63
N GLN A 7 5.93 -5.95 -17.32
CA GLN A 7 6.01 -7.09 -18.24
C GLN A 7 4.63 -7.72 -18.47
N ARG A 8 3.80 -7.84 -17.42
CA ARG A 8 2.41 -8.30 -17.51
C ARG A 8 1.56 -7.35 -18.36
N ILE A 9 1.67 -6.03 -18.15
CA ILE A 9 0.96 -5.02 -18.95
C ILE A 9 1.37 -5.11 -20.41
N LYS A 10 2.67 -5.20 -20.71
CA LYS A 10 3.20 -5.31 -22.09
C LYS A 10 2.77 -6.62 -22.77
N ASN A 11 2.71 -7.72 -22.02
CA ASN A 11 2.21 -8.99 -22.54
C ASN A 11 0.69 -8.98 -22.79
N ALA A 12 -0.07 -8.29 -21.94
CA ALA A 12 -1.52 -8.14 -22.10
C ALA A 12 -1.87 -7.15 -23.22
N LEU A 13 -0.98 -6.21 -23.53
CA LEU A 13 -1.16 -5.10 -24.47
C LEU A 13 0.02 -5.00 -25.44
N PRO A 14 0.10 -5.88 -26.45
CA PRO A 14 1.21 -5.88 -27.41
C PRO A 14 1.29 -4.60 -28.25
N GLU A 15 0.19 -3.85 -28.38
CA GLU A 15 0.10 -2.55 -29.07
C GLU A 15 0.78 -1.40 -28.27
N VAL A 16 1.05 -1.61 -26.98
CA VAL A 16 1.75 -0.63 -26.15
C VAL A 16 3.25 -0.72 -26.45
N ILE A 17 3.76 0.30 -27.12
CA ILE A 17 5.19 0.40 -27.45
C ILE A 17 6.02 0.65 -26.20
N HIS A 18 5.56 1.56 -25.33
CA HIS A 18 6.25 1.92 -24.10
C HIS A 18 5.33 2.14 -22.92
N VAL A 19 5.88 1.92 -21.73
CA VAL A 19 5.23 2.13 -20.44
C VAL A 19 6.17 2.95 -19.58
N ALA A 20 5.64 3.93 -18.85
CA ALA A 20 6.37 4.66 -17.82
C ALA A 20 5.50 4.81 -16.57
N MET A 21 6.05 4.46 -15.42
CA MET A 21 5.44 4.70 -14.12
C MET A 21 6.21 5.83 -13.43
N PHE A 22 5.48 6.85 -12.98
CA PHE A 22 6.06 8.09 -12.50
C PHE A 22 5.27 8.71 -11.35
N TYR A 23 5.97 9.43 -10.48
CA TYR A 23 5.36 10.19 -9.39
C TYR A 23 4.80 11.53 -9.89
N ASP A 24 3.91 12.16 -9.13
CA ASP A 24 3.35 13.48 -9.43
C ASP A 24 4.40 14.59 -9.58
N ASN A 25 5.60 14.38 -9.04
CA ASN A 25 6.76 15.29 -9.20
C ASN A 25 7.56 15.04 -10.50
N GLY A 26 7.16 14.07 -11.33
CA GLY A 26 7.83 13.73 -12.59
C GLY A 26 8.97 12.71 -12.45
N THR A 27 9.22 12.16 -11.26
CA THR A 27 10.24 11.12 -11.10
C THR A 27 9.73 9.79 -11.70
N ILE A 28 10.35 9.32 -12.78
CA ILE A 28 10.09 7.99 -13.34
C ILE A 28 10.83 6.94 -12.52
N PHE A 29 10.08 6.05 -11.88
CA PHE A 29 10.65 4.95 -11.08
C PHE A 29 10.66 3.62 -11.86
N GLN A 30 9.91 3.52 -12.95
CA GLN A 30 9.94 2.33 -13.81
C GLN A 30 9.55 2.65 -15.25
N THR A 31 10.24 2.09 -16.23
CA THR A 31 9.89 2.28 -17.63
C THR A 31 10.41 1.18 -18.55
N THR A 32 9.78 1.00 -19.71
CA THR A 32 10.28 0.16 -20.81
C THR A 32 11.05 0.94 -21.87
N PHE A 33 11.22 2.25 -21.71
CA PHE A 33 12.09 3.02 -22.58
C PHE A 33 13.55 2.62 -22.37
N GLU A 34 14.30 2.51 -23.46
CA GLU A 34 15.74 2.27 -23.42
C GLU A 34 16.50 3.55 -23.03
N GLN A 35 17.75 3.42 -22.60
CA GLN A 35 18.59 4.55 -22.13
C GLN A 35 18.93 5.60 -23.21
N THR A 36 18.47 5.39 -24.44
CA THR A 36 18.66 6.31 -25.58
C THR A 36 17.79 7.57 -25.48
N ILE A 37 16.81 7.61 -24.58
CA ILE A 37 15.97 8.80 -24.32
C ILE A 37 16.26 9.46 -22.98
N ASN A 38 15.96 10.74 -22.85
CA ASN A 38 16.06 11.48 -21.59
C ASN A 38 14.85 11.17 -20.69
N ILE A 39 14.95 10.06 -19.94
CA ILE A 39 13.89 9.58 -19.03
C ILE A 39 13.51 10.65 -17.98
N PRO A 40 14.45 11.30 -17.25
CA PRO A 40 14.08 12.35 -16.30
C PRO A 40 13.25 13.47 -16.94
N LYS A 41 13.62 13.91 -18.15
CA LYS A 41 12.90 14.97 -18.85
C LYS A 41 11.51 14.53 -19.32
N LEU A 42 11.36 13.28 -19.75
CA LEU A 42 10.03 12.72 -20.07
C LEU A 42 9.11 12.80 -18.84
N GLY A 43 9.61 12.40 -17.67
CA GLY A 43 8.84 12.42 -16.44
C GLY A 43 8.45 13.83 -16.00
N GLU A 44 9.37 14.79 -16.07
CA GLU A 44 9.10 16.20 -15.82
C GLU A 44 7.97 16.73 -16.72
N ASN A 45 8.05 16.45 -18.03
CA ASN A 45 7.03 16.90 -18.99
C ASN A 45 5.66 16.26 -18.73
N LEU A 46 5.61 14.98 -18.33
CA LEU A 46 4.37 14.29 -17.97
C LEU A 46 3.73 14.92 -16.72
N ALA A 47 4.53 15.24 -15.70
CA ALA A 47 4.05 15.91 -14.50
C ALA A 47 3.57 17.35 -14.78
N GLU A 48 4.29 18.09 -15.63
CA GLU A 48 3.89 19.43 -16.06
C GLU A 48 2.54 19.41 -16.79
N LEU A 49 2.33 18.42 -17.67
CA LEU A 49 1.07 18.20 -18.37
C LEU A 49 -0.10 17.96 -17.39
N LEU A 50 0.09 17.14 -16.35
CA LEU A 50 -0.91 16.95 -15.29
C LEU A 50 -1.17 18.23 -14.49
N ASN A 51 -0.13 19.01 -14.20
CA ASN A 51 -0.27 20.29 -13.51
C ASN A 51 -1.02 21.33 -14.35
N HIS A 52 -0.86 21.34 -15.67
CA HIS A 52 -1.68 22.18 -16.54
C HIS A 52 -3.16 21.82 -16.45
N VAL A 53 -3.50 20.53 -16.40
CA VAL A 53 -4.89 20.10 -16.19
C VAL A 53 -5.43 20.57 -14.84
N ARG A 54 -4.64 20.47 -13.76
CA ARG A 54 -5.02 21.01 -12.43
C ARG A 54 -5.31 22.52 -12.49
N ARG A 55 -4.43 23.29 -13.12
CA ARG A 55 -4.61 24.75 -13.30
C ARG A 55 -5.86 25.10 -14.09
N ILE A 56 -6.20 24.33 -15.13
CA ILE A 56 -7.45 24.53 -15.89
C ILE A 56 -8.67 24.40 -14.97
N TYR A 57 -8.68 23.43 -14.05
CA TYR A 57 -9.74 23.27 -13.07
C TYR A 57 -9.82 24.45 -12.09
N GLU A 58 -8.66 24.87 -11.56
CA GLU A 58 -8.57 26.04 -10.67
C GLU A 58 -9.13 27.30 -11.32
N VAL A 59 -8.71 27.61 -12.56
CA VAL A 59 -9.20 28.78 -13.32
C VAL A 59 -10.69 28.64 -13.66
N SER A 60 -11.18 27.41 -13.84
CA SER A 60 -12.61 27.14 -14.06
C SER A 60 -13.44 27.16 -12.76
N ASN A 61 -12.82 27.48 -11.61
CA ASN A 61 -13.43 27.44 -10.29
C ASN A 61 -14.02 26.06 -9.92
N LEU A 62 -13.40 25.00 -10.43
CA LEU A 62 -13.72 23.60 -10.13
C LEU A 62 -12.64 23.02 -9.23
N LYS A 63 -13.04 22.14 -8.29
CA LYS A 63 -12.09 21.37 -7.49
C LYS A 63 -11.83 20.03 -8.18
N LEU A 64 -10.61 19.83 -8.66
CA LEU A 64 -10.15 18.52 -9.10
C LEU A 64 -9.71 17.73 -7.86
N GLU A 65 -10.57 16.89 -7.31
CA GLU A 65 -10.20 16.02 -6.18
C GLU A 65 -9.22 14.94 -6.64
N VAL A 66 -9.56 14.20 -7.70
CA VAL A 66 -8.70 13.16 -8.29
C VAL A 66 -8.98 13.08 -9.80
N TYR A 67 -7.95 13.11 -10.63
CA TYR A 67 -8.11 12.77 -12.05
C TYR A 67 -8.04 11.24 -12.21
N LYS A 68 -8.93 10.68 -13.02
CA LYS A 68 -8.92 9.23 -13.30
C LYS A 68 -7.96 8.88 -14.43
N LYS A 69 -8.07 9.64 -15.53
CA LYS A 69 -7.26 9.44 -16.74
C LYS A 69 -7.10 10.70 -17.55
N LEU A 70 -6.02 10.74 -18.32
CA LEU A 70 -5.75 11.75 -19.33
C LEU A 70 -5.33 11.04 -20.62
N ILE A 71 -5.90 11.45 -21.74
CA ILE A 71 -5.62 10.87 -23.05
C ILE A 71 -5.13 12.00 -23.95
N VAL A 72 -3.97 11.79 -24.55
CA VAL A 72 -3.37 12.68 -25.53
C VAL A 72 -3.21 11.90 -26.83
N GLU A 73 -3.79 12.39 -27.90
CA GLU A 73 -3.69 11.77 -29.22
C GLU A 73 -2.99 12.71 -30.18
N THR A 74 -2.00 12.18 -30.89
CA THR A 74 -1.29 12.87 -31.97
C THR A 74 -1.40 12.03 -33.24
N ASP A 75 -0.71 12.46 -34.31
CA ASP A 75 -0.69 11.71 -35.57
C ASP A 75 0.13 10.43 -35.46
N ASP A 76 1.23 10.45 -34.70
CA ASP A 76 2.16 9.32 -34.59
C ASP A 76 1.90 8.44 -33.36
N ILE A 77 1.48 9.06 -32.27
CA ILE A 77 1.35 8.40 -30.96
C ILE A 77 0.07 8.79 -30.22
N SER A 78 -0.44 7.83 -29.46
CA SER A 78 -1.44 8.08 -28.42
C SER A 78 -0.82 7.77 -27.05
N VAL A 79 -1.01 8.67 -26.09
CA VAL A 79 -0.51 8.53 -24.72
C VAL A 79 -1.70 8.54 -23.77
N ILE A 80 -1.79 7.52 -22.93
CA ILE A 80 -2.80 7.41 -21.88
C ILE A 80 -2.10 7.46 -20.54
N VAL A 81 -2.45 8.44 -19.71
CA VAL A 81 -1.99 8.56 -18.34
C VAL A 81 -3.11 8.17 -17.39
N LEU A 82 -2.87 7.18 -16.54
CA LEU A 82 -3.79 6.66 -15.54
C LEU A 82 -3.25 6.96 -14.14
N LYS A 83 -4.14 7.34 -13.22
CA LYS A 83 -3.80 7.50 -11.81
C LYS A 83 -3.80 6.13 -11.12
N LEU A 84 -2.69 5.73 -10.51
CA LEU A 84 -2.55 4.42 -9.84
C LEU A 84 -2.83 4.51 -8.33
N GLY A 85 -2.35 5.59 -7.70
CA GLY A 85 -2.48 5.88 -6.27
C GLY A 85 -2.36 7.38 -6.01
N GLU A 86 -2.21 7.78 -4.74
CA GLU A 86 -2.19 9.21 -4.35
C GLU A 86 -1.12 10.02 -5.08
N GLU A 87 0.09 9.46 -5.23
CA GLU A 87 1.22 10.15 -5.85
C GLU A 87 1.73 9.48 -7.14
N SER A 88 1.17 8.35 -7.55
CA SER A 88 1.73 7.52 -8.63
C SER A 88 0.83 7.44 -9.86
N ASN A 89 1.46 7.43 -11.03
CA ASN A 89 0.82 7.50 -12.34
C ASN A 89 1.43 6.48 -13.30
N LEU A 90 0.62 6.02 -14.26
CA LEU A 90 1.02 5.10 -15.34
C LEU A 90 0.78 5.77 -16.69
N ALA A 91 1.83 5.99 -17.46
CA ALA A 91 1.75 6.42 -18.85
C ALA A 91 1.95 5.22 -19.79
N LEU A 92 1.03 5.06 -20.73
CA LEU A 92 1.01 4.04 -21.77
C LEU A 92 1.13 4.72 -23.12
N PHE A 93 2.10 4.29 -23.91
CA PHE A 93 2.37 4.85 -25.23
C PHE A 93 1.97 3.83 -26.29
N PHE A 94 1.13 4.28 -27.21
CA PHE A 94 0.63 3.50 -28.34
C PHE A 94 1.13 4.13 -29.63
N ARG A 95 1.54 3.32 -30.60
CA ARG A 95 1.81 3.80 -31.95
C ARG A 95 0.51 3.81 -32.74
N LYS A 96 0.22 4.90 -33.44
CA LYS A 96 -0.93 4.98 -34.34
C LYS A 96 -0.51 4.32 -35.67
N GLU A 97 -1.08 3.17 -36.01
CA GLU A 97 -0.89 2.58 -37.34
C GLU A 97 -1.86 3.23 -38.35
N GLU A 98 -1.41 3.41 -39.59
CA GLU A 98 -2.09 4.17 -40.66
C GLU A 98 -3.52 3.67 -40.99
N ASP A 99 -3.90 2.45 -40.58
CA ASP A 99 -5.20 1.82 -40.90
C ASP A 99 -6.02 1.37 -39.69
N GLN A 100 -5.57 1.66 -38.46
CA GLN A 100 -6.38 1.41 -37.27
C GLN A 100 -6.74 2.74 -36.63
N GLU A 101 -7.97 3.21 -36.90
CA GLU A 101 -8.68 3.96 -35.86
C GLU A 101 -8.54 3.13 -34.58
N LEU A 102 -7.71 3.58 -33.64
CA LEU A 102 -7.68 3.07 -32.28
C LEU A 102 -9.09 3.26 -31.74
N LYS A 103 -9.95 2.26 -31.96
CA LYS A 103 -11.35 2.33 -31.56
C LYS A 103 -11.30 2.58 -30.07
N LEU A 104 -11.84 3.72 -29.63
CA LEU A 104 -11.99 4.09 -28.21
C LEU A 104 -12.53 2.93 -27.35
N GLN A 105 -13.25 1.97 -27.96
CA GLN A 105 -13.68 0.73 -27.34
C GLN A 105 -12.55 -0.24 -26.98
N SER A 106 -11.54 -0.42 -27.84
CA SER A 106 -10.35 -1.23 -27.54
C SER A 106 -9.55 -0.62 -26.40
N ILE A 107 -9.31 0.70 -26.45
CA ILE A 107 -8.68 1.47 -25.36
C ILE A 107 -9.46 1.32 -24.05
N LYS A 108 -10.81 1.41 -24.07
CA LYS A 108 -11.63 1.20 -22.86
C LYS A 108 -11.45 -0.20 -22.28
N ARG A 109 -11.47 -1.26 -23.09
CA ARG A 109 -11.24 -2.64 -22.61
C ARG A 109 -9.85 -2.79 -22.01
N TYR A 110 -8.86 -2.13 -22.58
CA TYR A 110 -7.49 -2.14 -22.08
C TYR A 110 -7.37 -1.39 -20.76
N ILE A 111 -8.01 -0.22 -20.62
CA ILE A 111 -8.09 0.50 -19.35
C ILE A 111 -8.72 -0.37 -18.27
N THR A 112 -9.86 -1.04 -18.56
CA THR A 112 -10.50 -1.94 -17.59
C THR A 112 -9.59 -3.10 -17.19
N ARG A 113 -8.91 -3.75 -18.14
CA ARG A 113 -7.92 -4.79 -17.81
C ARG A 113 -6.75 -4.29 -17.00
N ILE A 114 -6.29 -3.06 -17.26
CA ILE A 114 -5.20 -2.44 -16.50
C ILE A 114 -5.66 -2.10 -15.09
N GLU A 115 -6.85 -1.52 -14.93
CA GLU A 115 -7.51 -1.29 -13.64
C GLU A 115 -7.66 -2.60 -12.87
N GLU A 116 -8.16 -3.68 -13.48
CA GLU A 116 -8.24 -5.02 -12.89
C GLU A 116 -6.87 -5.55 -12.41
N LEU A 117 -5.83 -5.39 -13.23
CA LEU A 117 -4.47 -5.83 -12.88
C LEU A 117 -3.89 -5.01 -11.72
N ILE A 118 -4.16 -3.71 -11.66
CA ILE A 118 -3.72 -2.82 -10.58
C ILE A 118 -4.48 -3.12 -9.29
N ASP A 119 -5.78 -3.34 -9.37
CA ASP A 119 -6.63 -3.60 -8.22
C ASP A 119 -6.37 -5.00 -7.63
N MET A 120 -6.03 -5.98 -8.47
CA MET A 120 -5.53 -7.27 -8.02
C MET A 120 -4.21 -7.13 -7.23
N ASP A 121 -3.27 -6.29 -7.69
CA ASP A 121 -2.02 -6.02 -6.97
C ASP A 121 -2.26 -5.25 -5.66
N LYS A 122 -3.22 -4.29 -5.62
CA LYS A 122 -3.61 -3.61 -4.38
C LYS A 122 -4.21 -4.58 -3.35
N SER A 123 -5.06 -5.48 -3.81
CA SER A 123 -5.66 -6.52 -2.97
C SER A 123 -4.60 -7.47 -2.42
N GLU A 124 -3.62 -7.86 -3.24
CA GLU A 124 -2.48 -8.69 -2.83
C GLU A 124 -1.59 -7.98 -1.80
N LEU A 125 -1.35 -6.67 -1.96
CA LEU A 125 -0.62 -5.86 -0.99
C LEU A 125 -1.36 -5.75 0.35
N LYS A 126 -2.67 -5.51 0.34
CA LYS A 126 -3.49 -5.49 1.57
C LYS A 126 -3.49 -6.84 2.28
N LEU A 127 -3.53 -7.94 1.52
CA LEU A 127 -3.39 -9.29 2.05
C LEU A 127 -2.02 -9.51 2.71
N GLN A 128 -0.93 -9.05 2.10
CA GLN A 128 0.40 -9.13 2.71
C GLN A 128 0.51 -8.27 3.98
N GLU A 129 -0.03 -7.05 3.96
CA GLU A 129 -0.09 -6.18 5.14
C GLU A 129 -0.88 -6.82 6.28
N LEU A 130 -2.02 -7.44 5.96
CA LEU A 130 -2.83 -8.19 6.93
C LEU A 130 -2.02 -9.33 7.57
N ILE A 131 -1.31 -10.14 6.78
CA ILE A 131 -0.48 -11.23 7.27
C ILE A 131 0.59 -10.72 8.23
N ILE A 132 1.30 -9.65 7.87
CA ILE A 132 2.36 -9.07 8.72
C ILE A 132 1.78 -8.59 10.06
N LYS A 133 0.65 -7.88 10.03
CA LYS A 133 0.00 -7.38 11.25
C LYS A 133 -0.54 -8.52 12.12
N GLU A 134 -1.05 -9.60 11.52
CA GLU A 134 -1.47 -10.81 12.26
C GLU A 134 -0.29 -11.51 12.94
N GLU A 135 0.88 -11.56 12.29
CA GLU A 135 2.11 -12.09 12.90
C GLU A 135 2.60 -11.22 14.07
N GLU A 136 2.58 -9.89 13.92
CA GLU A 136 2.88 -8.94 15.00
C GLU A 136 1.94 -9.12 16.20
N LEU A 137 0.63 -9.22 15.94
CA LEU A 137 -0.37 -9.45 16.98
C LEU A 137 -0.10 -10.75 17.74
N LYS A 138 0.17 -11.83 17.01
CA LYS A 138 0.48 -13.14 17.61
C LYS A 138 1.74 -13.10 18.46
N TYR A 139 2.76 -12.34 18.04
CA TYR A 139 3.96 -12.12 18.83
C TYR A 139 3.64 -11.37 20.14
N LEU A 140 2.88 -10.26 20.08
CA LEU A 140 2.47 -9.50 21.26
C LEU A 140 1.64 -10.33 22.24
N GLN A 141 0.70 -11.14 21.74
CA GLN A 141 -0.09 -12.07 22.56
C GLN A 141 0.79 -13.13 23.25
N THR A 142 1.80 -13.64 22.55
CA THR A 142 2.77 -14.60 23.12
C THR A 142 3.60 -13.94 24.21
N LEU A 143 4.06 -12.71 23.98
CA LEU A 143 4.84 -11.94 24.95
C LEU A 143 4.01 -11.63 26.20
N LEU A 144 2.75 -11.22 26.03
CA LEU A 144 1.83 -10.98 27.14
C LEU A 144 1.64 -12.25 27.98
N LYS A 145 1.39 -13.39 27.33
CA LYS A 145 1.22 -14.67 28.02
C LYS A 145 2.46 -15.06 28.83
N HIS A 146 3.65 -14.81 28.31
CA HIS A 146 4.89 -15.07 29.04
C HIS A 146 5.00 -14.20 30.30
N LYS A 147 4.65 -12.92 30.21
CA LYS A 147 4.69 -12.01 31.37
C LYS A 147 3.61 -12.32 32.40
N GLU A 148 2.42 -12.73 31.97
CA GLU A 148 1.38 -13.22 32.87
C GLU A 148 1.81 -14.50 33.60
N GLN A 149 2.55 -15.39 32.93
CA GLN A 149 3.16 -16.56 33.58
C GLN A 149 4.23 -16.15 34.59
N GLU A 150 5.07 -15.17 34.26
CA GLU A 150 6.11 -14.66 35.16
C GLU A 150 5.52 -14.07 36.45
N ILE A 151 4.39 -13.34 36.35
CA ILE A 151 3.64 -12.88 37.53
C ILE A 151 3.17 -14.07 38.36
N GLN A 152 2.54 -15.07 37.75
CA GLN A 152 2.05 -16.25 38.47
C GLN A 152 3.16 -17.01 39.20
N ASP A 153 4.33 -17.13 38.57
CA ASP A 153 5.48 -17.81 39.16
C ASP A 153 6.02 -17.02 40.37
N LEU A 154 6.07 -15.68 40.29
CA LEU A 154 6.47 -14.80 41.41
C LEU A 154 5.45 -14.79 42.56
N GLU A 155 4.16 -14.80 42.25
CA GLU A 155 3.08 -14.91 43.24
C GLU A 155 3.16 -16.26 43.98
N LYS A 156 3.43 -17.34 43.25
CA LYS A 156 3.61 -18.67 43.81
C LYS A 156 4.85 -18.75 44.70
N GLU A 157 5.96 -18.12 44.31
CA GLU A 157 7.18 -18.04 45.13
C GLU A 157 6.91 -17.33 46.47
N LEU A 158 6.12 -16.24 46.44
CA LEU A 158 5.66 -15.53 47.65
C LEU A 158 4.78 -16.40 48.55
N GLU A 159 3.94 -17.25 47.98
CA GLU A 159 3.04 -18.11 48.73
C GLU A 159 3.76 -19.32 49.35
N GLU A 160 4.68 -19.95 48.59
CA GLU A 160 5.41 -21.15 49.02
C GLU A 160 6.52 -20.84 50.04
N ASN A 161 7.21 -19.69 49.93
CA ASN A 161 8.35 -19.34 50.78
C ASN A 161 8.02 -18.29 51.86
N LYS A 162 6.73 -18.07 52.14
CA LYS A 162 6.24 -16.98 52.99
C LYS A 162 6.79 -16.95 54.43
N ILE A 163 7.30 -18.08 54.92
CA ILE A 163 7.87 -18.25 56.27
C ILE A 163 9.38 -17.98 56.28
N ASP A 164 10.05 -18.19 55.15
CA ASP A 164 11.52 -18.12 55.02
C ASP A 164 12.01 -16.79 54.43
N LEU A 165 11.14 -16.04 53.74
CA LEU A 165 11.45 -14.73 53.17
C LEU A 165 11.45 -13.63 54.23
N ASN A 166 12.43 -12.74 54.18
CA ASN A 166 12.42 -11.52 54.98
C ASN A 166 11.57 -10.42 54.31
N GLN A 167 11.19 -9.40 55.08
CA GLN A 167 10.34 -8.30 54.58
C GLN A 167 10.93 -7.59 53.35
N GLN A 168 12.25 -7.45 53.25
CA GLN A 168 12.89 -6.80 52.09
C GLN A 168 12.81 -7.64 50.82
N GLU A 169 12.83 -8.97 50.94
CA GLU A 169 12.66 -9.90 49.81
C GLU A 169 11.21 -9.89 49.32
N ILE A 170 10.25 -9.89 50.24
CA ILE A 170 8.82 -9.73 49.93
C ILE A 170 8.59 -8.41 49.17
N ASP A 171 9.11 -7.30 49.69
CA ASP A 171 8.94 -5.97 49.07
C ASP A 171 9.54 -5.92 47.65
N LYS A 172 10.68 -6.60 47.41
CA LYS A 172 11.30 -6.69 46.08
C LYS A 172 10.47 -7.51 45.09
N ILE A 173 9.95 -8.66 45.51
CA ILE A 173 9.11 -9.50 44.65
C ILE A 173 7.81 -8.76 44.31
N SER A 174 7.19 -8.09 45.29
CA SER A 174 6.00 -7.26 45.05
C SER A 174 6.26 -6.10 44.09
N GLN A 175 7.41 -5.42 44.20
CA GLN A 175 7.80 -4.38 43.24
C GLN A 175 7.99 -4.93 41.82
N ASN A 176 8.59 -6.12 41.69
CA ASN A 176 8.75 -6.76 40.37
C ASN A 176 7.39 -7.12 39.75
N ILE A 177 6.46 -7.65 40.55
CA ILE A 177 5.08 -7.92 40.10
C ILE A 177 4.42 -6.65 39.59
N GLU A 178 4.46 -5.55 40.36
CA GLU A 178 3.86 -4.27 39.98
C GLU A 178 4.43 -3.71 38.66
N VAL A 179 5.75 -3.85 38.46
CA VAL A 179 6.41 -3.46 37.20
C VAL A 179 5.91 -4.31 36.03
N ILE A 180 5.85 -5.64 36.18
CA ILE A 180 5.42 -6.55 35.11
C ILE A 180 3.93 -6.35 34.81
N GLU A 181 3.09 -6.11 35.81
CA GLU A 181 1.67 -5.76 35.62
C GLU A 181 1.51 -4.49 34.78
N GLY A 182 2.32 -3.46 35.06
CA GLY A 182 2.35 -2.23 34.28
C GLY A 182 2.77 -2.44 32.82
N GLU A 183 3.68 -3.38 32.57
CA GLU A 183 4.06 -3.78 31.20
C GLU A 183 2.97 -4.60 30.50
N CYS A 184 2.30 -5.50 31.22
CA CYS A 184 1.15 -6.26 30.73
C CYS A 184 -0.01 -5.34 30.33
N ALA A 185 -0.30 -4.29 31.10
CA ALA A 185 -1.33 -3.31 30.77
C ALA A 185 -1.02 -2.60 29.43
N LYS A 186 0.23 -2.15 29.25
CA LYS A 186 0.67 -1.53 27.98
C LYS A 186 0.60 -2.50 26.80
N LEU A 187 0.95 -3.77 27.01
CA LEU A 187 0.85 -4.79 25.96
C LEU A 187 -0.62 -5.06 25.58
N LYS A 188 -1.54 -5.08 26.55
CA LYS A 188 -2.97 -5.22 26.29
C LYS A 188 -3.52 -4.08 25.44
N GLU A 189 -3.13 -2.83 25.75
CA GLU A 189 -3.50 -1.66 24.92
C GLU A 189 -2.96 -1.77 23.49
N GLN A 190 -1.71 -2.22 23.32
CA GLN A 190 -1.10 -2.42 21.99
C GLN A 190 -1.80 -3.53 21.20
N ILE A 191 -2.17 -4.63 21.87
CA ILE A 191 -2.93 -5.74 21.28
C ILE A 191 -4.29 -5.25 20.80
N GLU A 192 -5.04 -4.54 21.65
CA GLU A 192 -6.36 -3.99 21.28
C GLU A 192 -6.25 -3.02 20.09
N PHE A 193 -5.24 -2.16 20.08
CA PHE A 193 -4.99 -1.27 18.95
C PHE A 193 -4.74 -2.04 17.65
N LYS A 194 -3.90 -3.10 17.71
CA LYS A 194 -3.57 -3.94 16.55
C LYS A 194 -4.75 -4.77 16.06
N GLU A 195 -5.57 -5.30 16.97
CA GLU A 195 -6.82 -5.99 16.62
C GLU A 195 -7.78 -5.07 15.86
N ASN A 196 -7.90 -3.81 16.30
CA ASN A 196 -8.70 -2.81 15.60
C ASN A 196 -8.13 -2.45 14.21
N GLU A 197 -6.81 -2.36 14.05
CA GLU A 197 -6.18 -2.16 12.74
C GLU A 197 -6.48 -3.33 11.78
N ILE A 198 -6.30 -4.56 12.26
CA ILE A 198 -6.57 -5.79 11.49
C ILE A 198 -8.03 -5.84 11.06
N ALA A 199 -8.96 -5.58 11.97
CA ALA A 199 -10.40 -5.57 11.67
C ALA A 199 -10.75 -4.55 10.57
N ARG A 200 -10.14 -3.35 10.60
CA ARG A 200 -10.34 -2.34 9.54
C ARG A 200 -9.84 -2.82 8.19
N ILE A 201 -8.65 -3.42 8.13
CA ILE A 201 -8.07 -3.94 6.88
C ILE A 201 -8.93 -5.09 6.33
N GLN A 202 -9.41 -5.98 7.20
CA GLN A 202 -10.31 -7.06 6.81
C GLN A 202 -11.64 -6.53 6.25
N GLU A 203 -12.24 -5.52 6.90
CA GLU A 203 -13.44 -4.86 6.40
C GLU A 203 -13.23 -4.21 5.03
N GLU A 204 -12.08 -3.57 4.80
CA GLU A 204 -11.75 -2.97 3.51
C GLU A 204 -11.64 -4.02 2.40
N ILE A 205 -10.93 -5.12 2.67
CA ILE A 205 -10.81 -6.25 1.74
C ILE A 205 -12.19 -6.83 1.43
N GLU A 206 -13.06 -6.98 2.43
CA GLU A 206 -14.39 -7.53 2.23
C GLU A 206 -15.32 -6.57 1.46
N LYS A 207 -15.21 -5.26 1.70
CA LYS A 207 -15.93 -4.23 0.93
C LYS A 207 -15.48 -4.19 -0.52
N GLU A 208 -14.20 -4.41 -0.80
CA GLU A 208 -13.65 -4.50 -2.15
C GLU A 208 -14.16 -5.76 -2.86
N ARG A 209 -14.15 -6.93 -2.20
CA ARG A 209 -14.70 -8.18 -2.74
C ARG A 209 -16.20 -8.17 -3.03
N LYS A 210 -16.99 -7.38 -2.28
CA LYS A 210 -18.46 -7.28 -2.48
C LYS A 210 -18.86 -6.30 -3.58
N LYS A 211 -17.91 -5.53 -4.13
CA LYS A 211 -18.14 -4.58 -5.23
C LYS A 211 -17.84 -5.17 -6.62
N GLU A 212 -17.18 -6.32 -6.68
CA GLU A 212 -17.01 -7.17 -7.86
C GLU A 212 -18.26 -8.04 -8.12
#